data_AF-A0A841GKD1-F1
#
_entry.id   AF-A0A841GKD1-F1
#
_cell.length_a   1.000
_cell.length_b   1.000
_cell.length_c   1.000
_cell.angle_alpha   90.00
_cell.angle_beta   90.00
_cell.angle_gamma   90.00
#
_symmetry.space_group_name_H-M   'P 1'
#
loop_
_entity.id
_entity.type
_entity.pdbx_description
1 polymer ?
#
loop_
_entity_poly.entity_id
_entity_poly.type
_entity_poly.pdbx_seq_one_letter_code
_entity_poly.pdbx_strand_id
1 'polypeptide(L)'
;MGIREIYALGTYGKVKGKKFKARKNSKGFYILNKKAKEDGVNTTNRAKNIVLVETLEDALILLKTNDYLINLVCDDNTRALREYTKVVVDFY
;
A
#
# COMPACT_ATOMS: atom_id res chain seq x y z
N MET A 1 9.88 3.03 -18.34
CA MET A 1 9.31 4.08 -17.48
C MET A 1 9.45 3.60 -16.05
N GLY A 2 10.13 4.37 -15.20
CA GLY A 2 10.27 4.01 -13.80
C GLY A 2 9.16 4.65 -12.95
N ILE A 3 8.97 4.14 -11.74
CA ILE A 3 7.95 4.64 -10.83
C ILE A 3 8.58 5.65 -9.87
N ARG A 4 8.03 6.87 -9.84
CA ARG A 4 8.45 7.91 -8.88
C ARG A 4 7.87 7.65 -7.50
N GLU A 5 6.58 7.37 -7.43
CA GLU A 5 5.89 7.07 -6.17
C GLU A 5 4.56 6.33 -6.37
N ILE A 6 4.16 5.60 -5.34
CA ILE A 6 2.80 5.06 -5.17
C ILE A 6 2.19 5.74 -3.96
N TYR A 7 1.04 6.40 -4.13
CA TYR A 7 0.43 7.21 -3.07
C TYR A 7 -1.10 7.18 -3.09
N ALA A 8 -1.71 7.65 -2.00
CA ALA A 8 -3.14 7.92 -1.90
C ALA A 8 -3.38 9.21 -1.10
N LEU A 9 -4.48 9.90 -1.40
CA LEU A 9 -4.94 11.05 -0.62
C LEU A 9 -6.01 10.60 0.37
N GLY A 10 -5.89 11.06 1.61
CA GLY A 10 -6.99 10.92 2.57
C GLY A 10 -8.19 11.76 2.12
N THR A 11 -9.39 11.21 2.24
CA THR A 11 -10.61 11.83 1.69
C THR A 11 -11.57 12.35 2.76
N TYR A 12 -11.37 11.99 4.03
CA TYR A 12 -12.31 12.30 5.11
C TYR A 12 -11.61 12.61 6.44
N GLY A 13 -12.32 13.33 7.31
CA GLY A 13 -11.93 13.62 8.69
C GLY A 13 -10.56 14.30 8.79
N LYS A 14 -9.81 13.96 9.85
CA LYS A 14 -8.49 14.54 10.18
C LYS A 14 -7.39 14.22 9.14
N VAL A 15 -7.66 13.31 8.20
CA VAL A 15 -6.70 12.90 7.16
C VAL A 15 -7.06 13.45 5.78
N LYS A 16 -8.16 14.21 5.64
CA LYS A 16 -8.57 14.79 4.36
C LYS A 16 -7.45 15.67 3.78
N GLY A 17 -7.09 15.43 2.52
CA GLY A 17 -6.02 16.15 1.81
C GLY A 17 -4.60 15.69 2.15
N LYS A 18 -4.41 14.88 3.20
CA LYS A 18 -3.08 14.35 3.54
C LYS A 18 -2.64 13.28 2.54
N LYS A 19 -1.37 13.34 2.14
CA LYS A 19 -0.76 12.38 1.22
C LYS A 19 -0.10 11.23 1.99
N PHE A 20 -0.54 10.02 1.67
CA PHE A 20 0.06 8.78 2.15
C PHE A 20 0.88 8.18 1.02
N LYS A 21 2.17 7.94 1.22
CA LYS A 21 3.07 7.41 0.19
C LYS A 21 3.75 6.12 0.63
N ALA A 22 4.04 5.24 -0.31
CA ALA A 22 4.84 4.05 -0.06
C ALA A 22 6.24 4.50 0.39
N ARG A 23 6.73 3.96 1.50
CA ARG A 23 8.08 4.24 2.02
C ARG A 23 8.80 2.94 2.30
N LYS A 24 10.12 2.97 2.12
CA LYS A 24 11.00 1.91 2.60
C LYS A 24 10.98 1.91 4.13
N ASN A 25 10.98 0.72 4.71
CA ASN A 25 11.19 0.54 6.14
C ASN A 25 12.67 0.78 6.50
N SER A 26 13.01 0.66 7.78
CA SER A 26 14.39 0.80 8.28
C SER A 26 15.38 -0.22 7.68
N LYS A 27 14.89 -1.28 7.03
CA LYS A 27 15.69 -2.30 6.34
C LYS A 27 15.78 -2.08 4.82
N GLY A 28 15.19 -1.00 4.28
CA GLY A 28 15.26 -0.69 2.86
C GLY A 28 14.17 -1.31 1.97
N PHE A 29 13.11 -1.87 2.55
CA PHE A 29 12.04 -2.57 1.80
C PHE A 29 10.70 -1.84 1.85
N TYR A 30 9.97 -1.85 0.75
CA TYR A 30 8.53 -1.55 0.74
C TYR A 30 7.75 -2.73 1.31
N ILE A 31 6.66 -2.42 2.01
CA ILE A 31 5.84 -3.40 2.73
C ILE A 31 4.51 -3.56 2.03
N LEU A 32 4.22 -4.79 1.60
CA LEU A 32 2.90 -5.23 1.18
C LEU A 32 2.34 -6.25 2.16
N ASN A 33 1.04 -6.42 2.11
CA ASN A 33 0.31 -7.38 2.90
C ASN A 33 -0.54 -8.23 1.98
N LYS A 34 -0.34 -9.55 1.99
CA LYS A 34 -1.21 -10.45 1.24
C LYS A 34 -2.57 -10.53 1.93
N LYS A 35 -3.65 -10.34 1.16
CA LYS A 35 -5.03 -10.60 1.59
C LYS A 35 -5.15 -12.08 1.92
N ALA A 36 -5.73 -12.41 3.06
CA ALA A 36 -6.11 -13.79 3.34
C ALA A 36 -7.40 -14.12 2.56
N LYS A 37 -7.43 -15.25 1.85
CA LYS A 37 -8.70 -15.84 1.38
C LYS A 37 -9.25 -16.66 2.55
N GLU A 38 -10.41 -16.31 3.08
CA GLU A 38 -11.18 -17.17 3.97
C GLU A 38 -12.53 -17.43 3.28
N ASP A 39 -12.90 -18.71 3.17
CA ASP A 39 -14.20 -19.14 2.67
C ASP A 39 -15.31 -18.53 3.54
N GLY A 40 -16.09 -17.61 2.98
CA GLY A 40 -17.43 -17.32 3.45
C GLY A 40 -17.62 -16.30 4.59
N VAL A 41 -16.59 -15.61 5.11
CA VAL A 41 -16.82 -14.57 6.14
C VAL A 41 -16.11 -13.26 5.81
N ASN A 42 -16.91 -12.26 5.40
CA ASN A 42 -16.52 -10.86 5.29
C ASN A 42 -15.99 -10.36 6.65
N THR A 43 -14.66 -10.36 6.83
CA THR A 43 -14.02 -9.81 8.01
C THR A 43 -12.94 -8.80 7.63
N THR A 44 -13.11 -7.60 8.17
CA THR A 44 -12.21 -6.46 8.13
C THR A 44 -10.76 -6.85 8.49
N ASN A 45 -9.82 -6.57 7.59
CA ASN A 45 -8.38 -6.47 7.83
C ASN A 45 -7.69 -7.64 8.58
N ARG A 46 -7.56 -8.80 7.93
CA ARG A 46 -6.55 -9.82 8.29
C ARG A 46 -5.45 -9.94 7.24
N ALA A 47 -4.67 -8.87 7.10
CA ALA A 47 -3.34 -8.95 6.50
C ALA A 47 -2.46 -9.85 7.39
N LYS A 48 -2.32 -11.14 7.05
CA LYS A 48 -1.52 -12.09 7.84
C LYS A 48 -0.06 -12.13 7.39
N ASN A 49 0.20 -11.92 6.10
CA ASN A 49 1.52 -12.14 5.52
C ASN A 49 2.12 -10.85 5.00
N ILE A 50 3.13 -10.35 5.72
CA ILE A 50 3.98 -9.26 5.26
C ILE A 50 4.86 -9.77 4.12
N VAL A 51 4.86 -9.05 3.01
CA VAL A 51 5.78 -9.26 1.89
C VAL A 51 6.65 -8.02 1.77
N LEU A 52 7.96 -8.24 1.70
CA LEU A 52 8.98 -7.21 1.56
C LEU A 52 9.47 -7.21 0.12
N VAL A 53 9.52 -6.02 -0.50
CA VAL A 53 10.05 -5.84 -1.86
C VAL A 53 10.98 -4.64 -1.90
N GLU A 54 11.96 -4.66 -2.81
CA GLU A 54 13.02 -3.66 -2.85
C GLU A 54 12.66 -2.42 -3.69
N THR A 55 11.78 -2.61 -4.68
CA THR A 55 11.43 -1.60 -5.67
C THR A 55 9.92 -1.29 -5.67
N LEU A 56 9.55 -0.12 -6.21
CA LEU A 56 8.14 0.23 -6.40
C LEU A 56 7.52 -0.58 -7.54
N GLU A 57 8.34 -1.01 -8.50
CA GLU A 57 7.97 -1.87 -9.62
C GLU A 57 7.49 -3.24 -9.11
N ASP A 58 8.27 -3.88 -8.24
CA ASP A 58 7.88 -5.14 -7.60
C ASP A 58 6.61 -4.97 -6.75
N ALA A 59 6.52 -3.85 -6.03
CA ALA A 59 5.32 -3.51 -5.26
C ALA A 59 4.10 -3.37 -6.18
N LEU A 60 4.23 -2.70 -7.32
CA LEU A 60 3.15 -2.51 -8.28
C LEU A 60 2.73 -3.83 -8.93
N ILE A 61 3.68 -4.70 -9.29
CA ILE A 61 3.39 -6.02 -9.86
C ILE A 61 2.51 -6.83 -8.91
N LEU A 62 2.89 -6.90 -7.63
CA LEU A 62 2.10 -7.60 -6.62
C LEU A 62 0.75 -6.92 -6.38
N LEU A 63 0.72 -5.59 -6.30
CA LEU A 63 -0.50 -4.84 -6.03
C LEU A 63 -1.55 -5.02 -7.15
N LYS A 64 -1.11 -5.10 -8.41
CA LYS A 64 -1.98 -5.35 -9.59
C LYS A 64 -2.70 -6.70 -9.57
N THR A 65 -2.19 -7.70 -8.85
CA THR A 65 -2.88 -8.98 -8.69
C THR A 65 -4.17 -8.87 -7.87
N ASN A 66 -4.39 -7.73 -7.20
CA ASN A 66 -5.47 -7.50 -6.24
C ASN A 66 -5.48 -8.43 -5.02
N ASP A 67 -4.50 -9.34 -4.89
CA ASP A 67 -4.30 -10.19 -3.72
C ASP A 67 -3.48 -9.50 -2.62
N TYR A 68 -2.98 -8.29 -2.87
CA TYR A 68 -2.12 -7.55 -1.95
C TYR A 68 -2.66 -6.15 -1.61
N LEU A 69 -2.25 -5.66 -0.45
CA LEU A 69 -2.43 -4.28 0.00
C LEU A 69 -1.07 -3.66 0.26
N ILE A 70 -0.81 -2.46 -0.25
CA ILE A 70 0.44 -1.73 0.01
C ILE A 70 0.31 -0.89 1.28
N ASN A 71 1.39 -0.83 2.07
CA ASN A 71 1.50 0.07 3.22
C ASN A 71 1.94 1.46 2.78
N LEU A 72 1.08 2.45 3.02
CA LEU A 72 1.34 3.86 2.76
C LEU A 72 1.47 4.61 4.08
N VAL A 73 2.41 5.55 4.13
CA VAL A 73 2.75 6.32 5.34
C VAL A 73 2.61 7.81 5.06
N CYS A 74 1.90 8.51 5.95
CA CYS A 74 1.79 9.97 5.96
C CYS A 74 2.94 10.58 6.80
N ASP A 75 3.17 11.88 6.66
CA ASP A 75 4.26 12.60 7.37
C ASP A 75 4.11 12.58 8.90
N ASP A 76 2.89 12.42 9.41
CA ASP A 76 2.59 12.24 10.84
C ASP A 76 2.77 10.79 11.31
N ASN A 77 3.46 9.94 10.53
CA ASN A 77 3.67 8.52 10.75
C ASN A 77 2.39 7.66 10.80
N THR A 78 1.23 8.23 10.49
CA THR A 78 0.01 7.43 10.32
C THR A 78 0.12 6.54 9.08
N ARG A 79 -0.45 5.34 9.17
CA ARG A 79 -0.35 4.31 8.12
C ARG A 79 -1.71 3.97 7.55
N ALA A 80 -1.73 3.61 6.28
CA ALA A 80 -2.92 3.13 5.59
C ALA A 80 -2.55 1.94 4.69
N LEU A 81 -3.40 0.91 4.71
CA LEU A 81 -3.36 -0.15 3.71
C LEU A 81 -4.28 0.21 2.55
N ARG A 82 -3.80 0.05 1.31
CA ARG A 82 -4.56 0.34 0.10
C ARG A 82 -4.39 -0.77 -0.94
N GLU A 83 -5.49 -1.07 -1.60
CA GLU A 83 -5.53 -1.89 -2.80
C GLU A 83 -5.17 -1.06 -4.04
N TYR A 84 -4.89 -1.73 -5.16
CA TYR A 84 -4.48 -1.10 -6.41
C TYR A 84 -5.44 0.01 -6.88
N THR A 85 -6.75 -0.22 -6.76
CA THR A 85 -7.78 0.73 -7.22
C THR A 85 -7.87 2.01 -6.38
N LYS A 86 -7.21 2.06 -5.22
CA LYS A 86 -7.23 3.18 -4.27
C LYS A 86 -5.91 3.92 -4.18
N VAL A 87 -4.97 3.64 -5.08
CA VAL A 87 -3.68 4.34 -5.16
C VAL A 87 -3.50 4.99 -6.52
N VAL A 88 -2.65 6.01 -6.54
CA VAL A 88 -2.12 6.64 -7.75
C VAL A 88 -0.68 6.20 -7.91
N VAL A 89 -0.27 5.89 -9.13
CA VAL A 89 1.10 5.56 -9.51
C VAL A 89 1.62 6.70 -10.37
N ASP A 90 2.63 7.42 -9.86
CA ASP A 90 3.31 8.48 -10.60
C ASP A 90 4.56 7.92 -11.29
N PHE A 91 4.70 8.21 -12.59
CA PHE A 91 5.80 7.73 -13.43
C PHE A 91 6.71 8.89 -13.83
N TYR A 92 7.95 8.58 -14.21
CA TYR A 92 8.88 9.53 -14.83
C TYR A 92 9.36 9.04 -16.20
#